data_AF-A0A0F0CG25-F1
#
_entry.id   AF-A0A0F0CG25-F1
#
_cell.length_a   1.000
_cell.length_b   1.000
_cell.length_c   1.000
_cell.angle_alpha   90.00
_cell.angle_beta   90.00
_cell.angle_gamma   90.00
#
_symmetry.space_group_name_H-M   'P 1'
#
loop_
_entity.id
_entity.type
_entity.pdbx_description
1 polymer ?
#
loop_
_entity_poly.entity_id
_entity_poly.type
_entity_poly.pdbx_seq_one_letter_code
_entity_poly.pdbx_strand_id
1 'polypeptide(L)'
;MRINGKVIAVAAMLAVAGIGGTFAYFNQTLTAANIFDTGKYDTELVEEFKPSEGENWGPGTSVNKDVTIRNTGTLPVVVRVKFQEKWVRGQEEFYFTDTSQEKERPVAIGSPSNANNAFENVYQGDPEDGIADPDADDSVVFKSMMPDGGWVYNPADGYYYYMYVLPGAVEKEDGSHEIAETTKLLDGVTLAENVDMGSYKEIRYYATTGQRPENGSNDWVEFATASNASSPLGYDYISTREMNERLKADGNQITFMKSVTDLTDARLAGYSDADYTLVVAAQTVQATDQAVNTVFGEGGVFDFKQLGCEWKLISESEVQK
;
A
#
# COMPACT_ATOMS: atom_id res chain seq x y z
N MET A 1 42.36 6.00 42.51
CA MET A 1 42.12 4.54 42.52
C MET A 1 40.61 4.36 42.68
N ARG A 2 39.81 3.92 41.72
CA ARG A 2 40.00 2.97 40.60
C ARG A 2 39.40 3.52 39.29
N ILE A 3 40.07 3.20 38.20
CA ILE A 3 39.56 3.20 36.82
C ILE A 3 39.14 1.75 36.51
N ASN A 4 38.13 1.55 35.64
CA ASN A 4 37.91 0.46 34.66
C ASN A 4 36.38 0.21 34.49
N GLY A 5 35.77 0.09 33.31
CA GLY A 5 36.12 0.06 31.88
C GLY A 5 34.78 0.07 31.08
N LYS A 6 34.66 0.24 29.77
CA LYS A 6 35.55 0.05 28.62
C LYS A 6 35.18 1.06 27.51
N VAL A 7 36.21 1.43 26.75
CA VAL A 7 36.18 2.13 25.46
C VAL A 7 35.74 1.15 24.35
N ILE A 8 35.06 1.63 23.30
CA ILE A 8 35.42 1.52 21.87
C ILE A 8 34.41 2.33 21.04
N ALA A 9 34.97 3.29 20.29
CA ALA A 9 34.34 4.03 19.21
C ALA A 9 34.78 3.43 17.85
N VAL A 10 34.37 4.07 16.74
CA VAL A 10 34.90 3.95 15.34
C VAL A 10 34.16 2.87 14.52
N ALA A 11 33.74 3.03 13.25
CA ALA A 11 33.78 4.05 12.17
C ALA A 11 32.61 3.72 11.22
N ALA A 12 31.88 4.63 10.57
CA ALA A 12 32.25 5.60 9.51
C ALA A 12 32.68 4.99 8.16
N MET A 13 32.09 5.55 7.08
CA MET A 13 32.59 5.77 5.70
C MET A 13 32.37 4.68 4.62
N LEU A 14 32.12 4.96 3.32
CA LEU A 14 32.10 6.13 2.40
C LEU A 14 31.23 5.71 1.18
N ALA A 15 30.32 6.52 0.62
CA ALA A 15 30.49 7.64 -0.33
C ALA A 15 30.95 7.29 -1.76
N VAL A 16 30.30 7.91 -2.75
CA VAL A 16 31.00 8.63 -3.81
C VAL A 16 30.42 10.04 -3.89
N ALA A 17 31.33 11.01 -3.87
CA ALA A 17 31.15 12.44 -4.02
C ALA A 17 31.84 12.91 -5.31
N GLY A 18 31.58 14.17 -5.69
CA GLY A 18 32.48 14.99 -6.50
C GLY A 18 31.77 15.65 -7.68
N ILE A 19 31.91 16.95 -7.97
CA ILE A 19 32.94 17.96 -7.66
C ILE A 19 32.20 19.31 -7.64
N GLY A 20 32.28 20.16 -6.61
CA GLY A 20 33.38 21.11 -6.32
C GLY A 20 32.99 22.51 -6.82
N GLY A 21 33.30 23.64 -6.20
CA GLY A 21 34.09 24.01 -5.04
C GLY A 21 33.88 25.52 -4.78
N THR A 22 34.40 25.96 -3.65
CA THR A 22 34.23 27.23 -2.93
C THR A 22 34.57 28.52 -3.69
N PHE A 23 33.89 29.62 -3.33
CA PHE A 23 34.53 30.93 -3.16
C PHE A 23 33.92 31.65 -1.94
N ALA A 24 34.79 32.07 -1.01
CA ALA A 24 34.52 33.05 0.03
C ALA A 24 35.46 34.24 -0.21
N TYR A 25 35.04 35.50 0.01
CA TYR A 25 35.91 36.56 0.57
C TYR A 25 35.12 37.86 0.94
N PHE A 26 35.15 38.20 2.25
CA PHE A 26 35.21 39.50 2.96
C PHE A 26 34.21 40.70 2.76
N ASN A 27 33.30 40.86 3.73
CA ASN A 27 33.17 41.91 4.80
C ASN A 27 32.94 43.42 4.49
N GLN A 28 31.75 43.97 4.83
CA GLN A 28 31.48 45.00 5.88
C GLN A 28 30.00 45.45 5.91
N THR A 29 29.50 45.75 7.12
CA THR A 29 28.09 46.02 7.48
C THR A 29 27.73 47.51 7.46
N LEU A 30 26.60 47.86 6.84
CA LEU A 30 25.72 48.96 7.29
C LEU A 30 24.27 48.55 7.12
N THR A 31 23.52 48.67 8.21
CA THR A 31 22.17 48.16 8.42
C THR A 31 21.13 49.11 7.84
N ALA A 32 20.28 48.57 6.96
CA ALA A 32 18.85 48.75 7.06
C ALA A 32 18.31 47.33 7.30
N ALA A 33 17.88 47.03 8.53
CA ALA A 33 17.28 45.74 8.81
C ALA A 33 15.85 45.77 8.25
N ASN A 34 15.73 45.47 6.95
CA ASN A 34 14.61 44.67 6.53
C ASN A 34 14.95 43.26 7.00
N ILE A 35 14.33 42.83 8.11
CA ILE A 35 14.25 41.41 8.41
C ILE A 35 13.30 40.86 7.35
N PHE A 36 13.86 40.41 6.24
CA PHE A 36 13.10 39.62 5.28
C PHE A 36 13.00 38.22 5.88
N ASP A 37 11.83 37.88 6.38
CA ASP A 37 11.47 36.51 6.65
C ASP A 37 11.35 35.83 5.29
N THR A 38 12.25 34.89 4.99
CA THR A 38 12.08 34.06 3.79
C THR A 38 10.90 33.14 4.07
N GLY A 39 9.88 33.15 3.21
CA GLY A 39 8.72 32.30 3.41
C GLY A 39 9.11 30.85 3.67
N LYS A 40 8.43 30.19 4.60
CA LYS A 40 8.71 28.81 4.99
C LYS A 40 8.12 27.85 3.97
N TYR A 41 8.86 26.77 3.73
CA TYR A 41 8.40 25.64 2.93
C TYR A 41 8.16 24.46 3.86
N ASP A 42 6.91 24.24 4.25
CA ASP A 42 6.49 23.14 5.11
C ASP A 42 5.19 22.54 4.55
N THR A 43 5.15 21.22 4.35
CA THR A 43 3.94 20.52 3.89
C THR A 43 3.77 19.25 4.71
N GLU A 44 2.51 18.85 4.91
CA GLU A 44 2.13 17.69 5.70
C GLU A 44 1.21 16.80 4.85
N LEU A 45 1.56 15.52 4.71
CA LEU A 45 0.63 14.49 4.23
C LEU A 45 -0.15 14.00 5.45
N VAL A 46 -1.47 14.20 5.43
CA VAL A 46 -2.35 13.69 6.48
C VAL A 46 -2.97 12.40 6.01
N GLU A 47 -2.78 11.35 6.82
CA GLU A 47 -3.42 10.06 6.65
C GLU A 47 -4.24 9.73 7.90
N GLU A 48 -5.56 9.60 7.76
CA GLU A 48 -6.39 9.01 8.80
C GLU A 48 -6.57 7.51 8.54
N PHE A 49 -5.83 6.71 9.29
CA PHE A 49 -5.88 5.25 9.29
C PHE A 49 -5.97 4.71 10.71
N LYS A 50 -6.89 3.76 10.94
CA LYS A 50 -7.06 3.08 12.23
C LYS A 50 -6.57 1.64 12.10
N PRO A 51 -5.40 1.29 12.67
CA PRO A 51 -4.81 -0.05 12.50
C PRO A 51 -5.74 -1.21 12.88
N SER A 52 -6.60 -1.02 13.88
CA SER A 52 -7.58 -2.03 14.31
C SER A 52 -8.62 -2.39 13.24
N GLU A 53 -8.86 -1.50 12.28
CA GLU A 53 -9.78 -1.74 11.17
C GLU A 53 -9.14 -2.64 10.08
N GLY A 54 -7.81 -2.82 10.10
CA GLY A 54 -7.08 -3.70 9.18
C GLY A 54 -6.71 -5.06 9.77
N GLU A 55 -6.99 -5.34 11.04
CA GLU A 55 -6.72 -6.65 11.65
C GLU A 55 -7.68 -7.72 11.10
N ASN A 56 -7.16 -8.80 10.53
CA ASN A 56 -7.94 -9.87 9.86
C ASN A 56 -8.79 -9.34 8.68
N TRP A 57 -8.21 -8.46 7.87
CA TRP A 57 -8.86 -7.91 6.68
C TRP A 57 -9.25 -9.02 5.68
N GLY A 58 -10.55 -9.26 5.56
CA GLY A 58 -11.12 -10.35 4.75
C GLY A 58 -11.83 -9.85 3.50
N PRO A 59 -12.19 -10.77 2.58
CA PRO A 59 -12.87 -10.43 1.32
C PRO A 59 -14.13 -9.56 1.57
N GLY A 60 -14.32 -8.53 0.75
CA GLY A 60 -15.44 -7.59 0.83
C GLY A 60 -15.37 -6.57 1.96
N THR A 61 -14.31 -6.57 2.78
CA THR A 61 -14.18 -5.65 3.92
C THR A 61 -13.54 -4.34 3.49
N SER A 62 -14.12 -3.21 3.93
CA SER A 62 -13.58 -1.87 3.68
C SER A 62 -12.82 -1.31 4.87
N VAL A 63 -11.76 -0.54 4.60
CA VAL A 63 -10.98 0.19 5.61
C VAL A 63 -10.87 1.66 5.20
N ASN A 64 -11.12 2.56 6.15
CA ASN A 64 -11.01 4.00 5.91
C ASN A 64 -9.53 4.39 5.74
N LYS A 65 -9.25 5.22 4.75
CA LYS A 65 -7.91 5.77 4.52
C LYS A 65 -8.03 7.13 3.85
N ASP A 66 -8.20 8.16 4.67
CA ASP A 66 -8.34 9.52 4.17
C ASP A 66 -6.98 10.10 3.83
N VAL A 67 -6.78 10.47 2.57
CA VAL A 67 -5.54 11.06 2.08
C VAL A 67 -5.77 12.51 1.67
N THR A 68 -5.13 13.43 2.39
CA THR A 68 -5.10 14.86 2.08
C THR A 68 -3.70 15.44 2.26
N ILE A 69 -3.41 16.56 1.61
CA ILE A 69 -2.14 17.29 1.73
C ILE A 69 -2.43 18.68 2.27
N ARG A 70 -1.67 19.09 3.30
CA ARG A 70 -1.76 20.39 3.96
C ARG A 70 -0.50 21.21 3.70
N ASN A 71 -0.68 22.50 3.41
CA ASN A 71 0.43 23.44 3.28
C ASN A 71 0.61 24.24 4.58
N THR A 72 1.57 23.83 5.39
CA THR A 72 1.88 24.46 6.68
C THR A 72 2.92 25.58 6.55
N GLY A 73 3.62 25.65 5.41
CA GLY A 73 4.55 26.70 5.04
C GLY A 73 3.83 27.93 4.50
N THR A 74 4.52 29.06 4.44
CA THR A 74 3.92 30.34 4.05
C THR A 74 3.95 30.58 2.54
N LEU A 75 4.66 29.75 1.77
CA LEU A 75 4.72 29.85 0.32
C LEU A 75 3.66 28.98 -0.36
N PRO A 76 3.03 29.43 -1.46
CA PRO A 76 2.09 28.61 -2.21
C PRO A 76 2.80 27.43 -2.88
N VAL A 77 2.14 26.27 -2.88
CA VAL A 77 2.64 25.03 -3.48
C VAL A 77 1.65 24.43 -4.46
N VAL A 78 2.14 23.62 -5.39
CA VAL A 78 1.32 22.69 -6.17
C VAL A 78 1.70 21.25 -5.78
N VAL A 79 0.75 20.33 -5.93
CA VAL A 79 0.82 18.99 -5.34
C VAL A 79 0.61 17.93 -6.42
N ARG A 80 1.41 16.87 -6.37
CA ARG A 80 1.14 15.61 -7.07
C ARG A 80 1.32 14.41 -6.15
N VAL A 81 0.61 13.32 -6.40
CA VAL A 81 0.65 12.09 -5.61
C VAL A 81 0.82 10.89 -6.54
N LYS A 82 1.65 9.94 -6.14
CA LYS A 82 1.65 8.59 -6.71
C LYS A 82 1.37 7.55 -5.63
N PHE A 83 0.95 6.37 -6.07
CA PHE A 83 0.67 5.25 -5.19
C PHE A 83 1.63 4.10 -5.45
N GLN A 84 1.98 3.40 -4.38
CA GLN A 84 2.62 2.10 -4.48
C GLN A 84 1.83 1.12 -3.64
N GLU A 85 1.59 -0.06 -4.17
CA GLU A 85 0.87 -1.12 -3.50
C GLU A 85 1.69 -2.39 -3.57
N LYS A 86 1.70 -3.15 -2.47
CA LYS A 86 2.38 -4.42 -2.40
C LYS A 86 1.71 -5.42 -1.49
N TRP A 87 1.96 -6.69 -1.79
CA TRP A 87 1.63 -7.81 -0.92
C TRP A 87 2.89 -8.58 -0.55
N VAL A 88 3.01 -8.88 0.75
CA VAL A 88 4.17 -9.57 1.32
C VAL A 88 3.70 -10.77 2.12
N ARG A 89 4.27 -11.94 1.87
CA ARG A 89 4.09 -13.12 2.73
C ARG A 89 5.40 -13.40 3.46
N GLY A 90 5.43 -13.17 4.77
CA GLY A 90 6.65 -13.28 5.57
C GLY A 90 7.74 -12.30 5.12
N GLN A 91 8.73 -12.77 4.35
CA GLN A 91 9.81 -11.93 3.80
C GLN A 91 9.75 -11.77 2.27
N GLU A 92 8.79 -12.42 1.61
CA GLU A 92 8.65 -12.44 0.16
C GLU A 92 7.63 -11.39 -0.28
N GLU A 93 8.07 -10.41 -1.06
CA GLU A 93 7.21 -9.52 -1.82
C GLU A 93 6.85 -10.22 -3.14
N PHE A 94 5.60 -10.64 -3.29
CA PHE A 94 5.13 -11.37 -4.47
C PHE A 94 4.28 -10.53 -5.41
N TYR A 95 3.80 -9.37 -4.95
CA TYR A 95 3.11 -8.39 -5.78
C TYR A 95 3.60 -6.99 -5.44
N PHE A 96 3.87 -6.19 -6.47
CA PHE A 96 4.24 -4.78 -6.36
C PHE A 96 3.77 -4.00 -7.58
N THR A 97 3.03 -2.91 -7.34
CA THR A 97 2.70 -1.91 -8.35
C THR A 97 3.12 -0.52 -7.87
N ASP A 98 3.56 0.32 -8.80
CA ASP A 98 3.87 1.73 -8.59
C ASP A 98 3.31 2.50 -9.77
N THR A 99 2.34 3.40 -9.51
CA THR A 99 1.60 4.08 -10.58
C THR A 99 2.51 4.86 -11.52
N SER A 100 3.71 5.25 -11.09
CA SER A 100 4.68 5.97 -11.93
C SER A 100 5.43 5.09 -12.94
N GLN A 101 5.33 3.76 -12.84
CA GLN A 101 5.98 2.83 -13.75
C GLN A 101 5.19 2.69 -15.06
N GLU A 102 5.90 2.62 -16.19
CA GLU A 102 5.26 2.58 -17.51
C GLU A 102 4.39 1.33 -17.71
N LYS A 103 4.79 0.19 -17.14
CA LYS A 103 4.04 -1.07 -17.20
C LYS A 103 2.68 -1.04 -16.49
N GLU A 104 2.43 -0.04 -15.63
CA GLU A 104 1.19 0.07 -14.83
C GLU A 104 0.17 1.04 -15.47
N ARG A 105 0.51 1.61 -16.64
CA ARG A 105 -0.30 2.62 -17.36
C ARG A 105 -1.44 1.97 -18.15
N PRO A 106 -2.48 2.74 -18.56
CA PRO A 106 -3.69 2.21 -19.22
C PRO A 106 -3.51 1.25 -20.41
N VAL A 107 -2.36 1.32 -21.11
CA VAL A 107 -2.06 0.45 -22.26
C VAL A 107 -1.61 -0.96 -21.85
N ALA A 108 -1.32 -1.19 -20.58
CA ALA A 108 -0.70 -2.41 -20.05
C ALA A 108 -1.50 -3.06 -18.90
N ILE A 109 -2.76 -2.68 -18.71
CA ILE A 109 -3.64 -3.23 -17.65
C ILE A 109 -4.54 -4.36 -18.15
N GLY A 110 -4.93 -5.25 -17.24
CA GLY A 110 -5.84 -6.37 -17.49
C GLY A 110 -7.27 -5.94 -17.89
N SER A 111 -8.06 -6.88 -18.38
CA SER A 111 -9.46 -6.66 -18.78
C SER A 111 -10.43 -7.35 -17.82
N PRO A 112 -11.58 -6.74 -17.48
CA PRO A 112 -12.10 -5.49 -18.05
C PRO A 112 -11.44 -4.26 -17.43
N SER A 113 -11.36 -3.14 -18.17
CA SER A 113 -10.88 -1.89 -17.56
C SER A 113 -11.56 -0.64 -18.12
N ASN A 114 -12.09 0.17 -17.21
CA ASN A 114 -12.31 1.61 -17.33
C ASN A 114 -11.43 2.38 -16.32
N ALA A 115 -10.37 1.74 -15.81
CA ALA A 115 -9.47 2.25 -14.79
C ALA A 115 -8.35 3.10 -15.38
N ASN A 116 -7.81 4.04 -14.59
CA ASN A 116 -6.73 4.92 -15.03
C ASN A 116 -5.32 4.26 -14.98
N ASN A 117 -5.15 3.17 -14.24
CA ASN A 117 -3.89 2.43 -14.07
C ASN A 117 -4.15 1.08 -13.38
N ALA A 118 -3.12 0.24 -13.28
CA ALA A 118 -3.19 -1.07 -12.65
C ALA A 118 -3.57 -0.99 -11.16
N PHE A 119 -3.17 0.08 -10.48
CA PHE A 119 -3.55 0.33 -9.09
C PHE A 119 -5.07 0.50 -8.94
N GLU A 120 -5.74 1.22 -9.84
CA GLU A 120 -7.20 1.37 -9.84
C GLU A 120 -7.94 0.15 -10.42
N ASN A 121 -7.28 -0.65 -11.26
CA ASN A 121 -7.90 -1.81 -11.86
C ASN A 121 -7.95 -2.97 -10.87
N VAL A 122 -9.14 -3.50 -10.60
CA VAL A 122 -9.29 -4.69 -9.77
C VAL A 122 -9.54 -5.89 -10.67
N TYR A 123 -8.49 -6.68 -10.88
CA TYR A 123 -8.52 -7.79 -11.82
C TYR A 123 -7.60 -8.93 -11.38
N GLN A 124 -8.08 -10.15 -11.58
CA GLN A 124 -7.33 -11.38 -11.41
C GLN A 124 -7.56 -12.29 -12.61
N GLY A 125 -6.49 -12.97 -13.04
CA GLY A 125 -6.53 -13.89 -14.17
C GLY A 125 -7.43 -15.11 -13.91
N ASP A 126 -7.19 -15.77 -12.77
CA ASP A 126 -7.96 -16.92 -12.27
C ASP A 126 -8.14 -16.78 -10.75
N PRO A 127 -9.35 -16.52 -10.23
CA PRO A 127 -9.58 -16.35 -8.79
C PRO A 127 -9.69 -17.67 -8.00
N GLU A 128 -9.47 -18.83 -8.64
CA GLU A 128 -9.65 -20.15 -8.01
C GLU A 128 -8.42 -21.07 -8.08
N ASP A 129 -7.31 -20.62 -8.68
CA ASP A 129 -6.13 -21.47 -8.90
C ASP A 129 -5.18 -21.55 -7.69
N GLY A 130 -5.39 -20.69 -6.71
CA GLY A 130 -4.58 -20.53 -5.51
C GLY A 130 -3.30 -19.72 -5.73
N ILE A 131 -3.12 -19.07 -6.88
CA ILE A 131 -1.90 -18.36 -7.25
C ILE A 131 -2.17 -16.86 -7.23
N ALA A 132 -1.32 -16.11 -6.51
CA ALA A 132 -1.21 -14.67 -6.72
C ALA A 132 -0.16 -14.45 -7.81
N ASP A 133 -0.60 -14.11 -9.02
CA ASP A 133 0.26 -13.97 -10.19
C ASP A 133 0.44 -12.49 -10.56
N PRO A 134 1.56 -11.84 -10.22
CA PRO A 134 1.78 -10.42 -10.51
C PRO A 134 1.92 -10.10 -12.01
N ASP A 135 2.05 -11.11 -12.88
CA ASP A 135 2.09 -10.92 -14.34
C ASP A 135 0.68 -11.04 -14.97
N ALA A 136 -0.30 -11.61 -14.26
CA ALA A 136 -1.67 -11.80 -14.72
C ALA A 136 -2.70 -10.99 -13.93
N ASP A 137 -2.44 -10.75 -12.66
CA ASP A 137 -3.25 -9.95 -11.75
C ASP A 137 -2.84 -8.47 -11.82
N ASP A 138 -3.83 -7.59 -11.74
CA ASP A 138 -3.60 -6.22 -11.33
C ASP A 138 -3.79 -6.16 -9.80
N SER A 139 -4.44 -5.12 -9.29
CA SER A 139 -4.80 -5.07 -7.89
C SER A 139 -5.94 -6.05 -7.56
N VAL A 140 -5.95 -6.58 -6.33
CA VAL A 140 -7.12 -7.27 -5.74
C VAL A 140 -7.89 -6.40 -4.72
N VAL A 141 -7.54 -5.12 -4.65
CA VAL A 141 -8.06 -4.15 -3.69
C VAL A 141 -8.72 -2.99 -4.43
N PHE A 142 -10.02 -2.79 -4.23
CA PHE A 142 -10.72 -1.60 -4.70
C PHE A 142 -10.24 -0.37 -3.95
N LYS A 143 -10.00 0.72 -4.69
CA LYS A 143 -9.69 2.03 -4.12
C LYS A 143 -10.85 2.98 -4.33
N SER A 144 -11.34 3.55 -3.24
CA SER A 144 -12.36 4.59 -3.27
C SER A 144 -11.69 5.92 -3.61
N MET A 145 -11.30 6.06 -4.88
CA MET A 145 -10.67 7.27 -5.42
C MET A 145 -11.69 8.41 -5.53
N MET A 146 -11.26 9.64 -5.24
CA MET A 146 -12.10 10.84 -5.25
C MET A 146 -11.56 11.93 -6.20
N PRO A 147 -11.33 11.62 -7.50
CA PRO A 147 -10.71 12.57 -8.42
C PRO A 147 -11.55 13.83 -8.67
N ASP A 148 -12.88 13.69 -8.67
CA ASP A 148 -13.82 14.80 -8.88
C ASP A 148 -13.72 15.91 -7.81
N GLY A 149 -12.99 15.66 -6.70
CA GLY A 149 -12.64 16.67 -5.71
C GLY A 149 -11.67 17.74 -6.19
N GLY A 150 -11.18 17.70 -7.43
CA GLY A 150 -10.16 18.63 -7.93
C GLY A 150 -8.79 17.98 -8.09
N TRP A 151 -8.78 16.69 -8.41
CA TRP A 151 -7.59 15.93 -8.77
C TRP A 151 -7.71 15.45 -10.20
N VAL A 152 -6.58 15.39 -10.90
CA VAL A 152 -6.51 14.86 -12.26
C VAL A 152 -5.38 13.87 -12.39
N TYR A 153 -5.68 12.71 -12.98
CA TYR A 153 -4.66 11.71 -13.28
C TYR A 153 -3.92 12.06 -14.57
N ASN A 154 -2.59 12.00 -14.53
CA ASN A 154 -1.74 12.16 -15.71
C ASN A 154 -1.21 10.78 -16.18
N PRO A 155 -1.72 10.23 -17.29
CA PRO A 155 -1.26 8.93 -17.79
C PRO A 155 0.18 8.95 -18.32
N ALA A 156 0.77 10.13 -18.55
CA ALA A 156 2.13 10.25 -19.06
C ALA A 156 3.21 9.97 -17.99
N ASP A 157 2.89 10.19 -16.71
CA ASP A 157 3.83 10.00 -15.60
C ASP A 157 3.26 9.16 -14.44
N GLY A 158 1.96 8.86 -14.45
CA GLY A 158 1.32 8.02 -13.44
C GLY A 158 0.98 8.73 -12.12
N TYR A 159 1.02 10.07 -12.10
CA TYR A 159 0.70 10.88 -10.92
C TYR A 159 -0.71 11.46 -10.99
N TYR A 160 -1.31 11.67 -9.83
CA TYR A 160 -2.50 12.48 -9.62
C TYR A 160 -2.06 13.88 -9.22
N TYR A 161 -2.52 14.90 -9.95
CA TYR A 161 -2.21 16.30 -9.70
C TYR A 161 -3.39 17.00 -9.05
N TYR A 162 -3.14 17.76 -7.99
CA TYR A 162 -4.18 18.64 -7.45
C TYR A 162 -4.34 19.83 -8.39
N MET A 163 -5.56 20.08 -8.86
CA MET A 163 -5.83 21.03 -9.95
C MET A 163 -5.61 22.48 -9.54
N TYR A 164 -5.53 22.77 -8.25
CA TYR A 164 -5.41 24.13 -7.71
C TYR A 164 -4.07 24.33 -7.00
N VAL A 165 -3.62 25.59 -6.96
CA VAL A 165 -2.50 25.98 -6.08
C VAL A 165 -2.99 25.91 -4.64
N LEU A 166 -2.22 25.25 -3.78
CA LEU A 166 -2.45 25.21 -2.34
C LEU A 166 -1.76 26.43 -1.70
N PRO A 167 -2.52 27.44 -1.23
CA PRO A 167 -1.92 28.65 -0.69
C PRO A 167 -1.12 28.36 0.58
N GLY A 168 -0.16 29.23 0.89
CA GLY A 168 0.61 29.15 2.12
C GLY A 168 -0.25 29.43 3.35
N ALA A 169 0.19 28.91 4.50
CA ALA A 169 -0.44 29.15 5.78
C ALA A 169 -0.48 30.65 6.11
N VAL A 170 -1.62 31.10 6.61
CA VAL A 170 -1.87 32.50 6.98
C VAL A 170 -2.04 32.60 8.49
N GLU A 171 -1.19 33.37 9.16
CA GLU A 171 -1.36 33.68 10.57
C GLU A 171 -2.56 34.62 10.77
N LYS A 172 -3.47 34.23 11.66
CA LYS A 172 -4.65 35.01 12.04
C LYS A 172 -4.32 35.96 13.19
N GLU A 173 -5.19 36.96 13.41
CA GLU A 173 -5.03 37.95 14.48
C GLU A 173 -4.92 37.33 15.89
N ASP A 174 -5.46 36.12 16.08
CA ASP A 174 -5.40 35.38 17.35
C ASP A 174 -4.15 34.48 17.51
N GLY A 175 -3.22 34.53 16.55
CA GLY A 175 -2.01 33.71 16.52
C GLY A 175 -2.21 32.27 16.03
N SER A 176 -3.44 31.88 15.66
CA SER A 176 -3.68 30.60 14.98
C SER A 176 -3.30 30.70 13.49
N HIS A 177 -3.06 29.55 12.86
CA HIS A 177 -2.73 29.50 11.43
C HIS A 177 -3.91 28.92 10.65
N GLU A 178 -4.33 29.60 9.59
CA GLU A 178 -5.17 29.02 8.54
C GLU A 178 -4.29 28.18 7.62
N ILE A 179 -4.51 26.87 7.60
CA ILE A 179 -3.74 25.92 6.79
C ILE A 179 -4.64 25.43 5.66
N ALA A 180 -4.18 25.64 4.43
CA ALA A 180 -4.87 25.13 3.27
C ALA A 180 -4.67 23.62 3.14
N GLU A 181 -5.71 22.92 2.71
CA GLU A 181 -5.74 21.47 2.58
C GLU A 181 -6.39 21.10 1.24
N THR A 182 -5.85 20.07 0.59
CA THR A 182 -6.48 19.52 -0.62
C THR A 182 -7.82 18.88 -0.27
N THR A 183 -8.66 18.70 -1.28
CA THR A 183 -9.73 17.71 -1.15
C THR A 183 -9.14 16.31 -1.03
N LYS A 184 -9.94 15.39 -0.50
CA LYS A 184 -9.56 13.98 -0.34
C LYS A 184 -9.29 13.36 -1.71
N LEU A 185 -8.14 12.70 -1.86
CA LEU A 185 -7.81 11.93 -3.08
C LEU A 185 -8.25 10.46 -2.97
N LEU A 186 -8.15 9.90 -1.77
CA LEU A 186 -8.51 8.52 -1.45
C LEU A 186 -9.35 8.51 -0.16
N ASP A 187 -10.48 7.81 -0.18
CA ASP A 187 -11.41 7.64 0.94
C ASP A 187 -11.19 6.35 1.70
N GLY A 188 -10.75 5.30 1.00
CA GLY A 188 -10.52 4.01 1.61
C GLY A 188 -10.18 2.94 0.60
N VAL A 189 -9.99 1.74 1.13
CA VAL A 189 -9.68 0.54 0.36
C VAL A 189 -10.64 -0.58 0.73
N THR A 190 -10.98 -1.45 -0.22
CA THR A 190 -11.85 -2.60 0.01
C THR A 190 -11.26 -3.83 -0.66
N LEU A 191 -11.02 -4.91 0.08
CA LEU A 191 -10.53 -6.15 -0.50
C LEU A 191 -11.63 -6.76 -1.38
N ALA A 192 -11.30 -7.20 -2.59
CA ALA A 192 -12.28 -7.80 -3.49
C ALA A 192 -12.95 -9.02 -2.85
N GLU A 193 -14.25 -9.22 -3.12
CA GLU A 193 -15.01 -10.35 -2.56
C GLU A 193 -14.53 -11.70 -3.13
N ASN A 194 -14.11 -11.70 -4.40
CA ASN A 194 -13.64 -12.87 -5.13
C ASN A 194 -12.12 -12.99 -5.13
N VAL A 195 -11.43 -12.37 -4.16
CA VAL A 195 -9.97 -12.50 -4.05
C VAL A 195 -9.60 -13.96 -3.83
N ASP A 196 -8.66 -14.46 -4.63
CA ASP A 196 -8.12 -15.80 -4.44
C ASP A 196 -7.39 -15.89 -3.08
N MET A 197 -8.01 -16.58 -2.13
CA MET A 197 -7.43 -16.80 -0.80
C MET A 197 -6.64 -18.10 -0.68
N GLY A 198 -6.43 -18.81 -1.77
CA GLY A 198 -5.69 -20.06 -1.81
C GLY A 198 -6.56 -21.29 -2.00
N SER A 199 -5.93 -22.35 -2.46
CA SER A 199 -6.53 -23.67 -2.64
C SER A 199 -6.43 -24.47 -1.34
N TYR A 200 -7.58 -24.68 -0.70
CA TYR A 200 -7.65 -25.45 0.53
C TYR A 200 -8.35 -26.79 0.36
N LYS A 201 -7.98 -27.71 1.24
CA LYS A 201 -8.62 -29.01 1.38
C LYS A 201 -9.21 -29.20 2.76
N GLU A 202 -10.40 -29.80 2.79
CA GLU A 202 -10.98 -30.31 4.02
C GLU A 202 -10.29 -31.63 4.38
N ILE A 203 -9.59 -31.66 5.51
CA ILE A 203 -9.08 -32.90 6.13
C ILE A 203 -9.99 -33.31 7.27
N ARG A 204 -10.54 -34.52 7.21
CA ARG A 204 -11.39 -35.08 8.27
C ARG A 204 -10.55 -35.92 9.23
N TYR A 205 -10.83 -35.77 10.51
CA TYR A 205 -10.25 -36.58 11.58
C TYR A 205 -11.34 -37.18 12.45
N TYR A 206 -11.02 -38.30 13.08
CA TYR A 206 -11.82 -38.93 14.12
C TYR A 206 -10.98 -39.22 15.36
N ALA A 207 -11.63 -39.44 16.49
CA ALA A 207 -11.03 -39.99 17.69
C ALA A 207 -11.94 -41.09 18.27
N THR A 208 -11.36 -42.00 19.05
CA THR A 208 -12.06 -43.11 19.72
C THR A 208 -11.98 -43.02 21.24
N THR A 209 -11.42 -41.93 21.76
CA THR A 209 -11.22 -41.67 23.19
C THR A 209 -12.55 -41.46 23.92
N GLY A 210 -12.56 -41.69 25.23
CA GLY A 210 -13.74 -41.46 26.08
C GLY A 210 -14.05 -40.00 26.37
N GLN A 211 -13.10 -39.08 26.12
CA GLN A 211 -13.23 -37.63 26.27
C GLN A 211 -12.65 -36.94 25.04
N ARG A 212 -13.11 -35.72 24.73
CA ARG A 212 -12.66 -34.96 23.56
C ARG A 212 -11.15 -34.71 23.66
N PRO A 213 -10.34 -35.16 22.69
CA PRO A 213 -8.91 -34.86 22.71
C PRO A 213 -8.63 -33.37 22.57
N GLU A 214 -7.52 -32.92 23.13
CA GLU A 214 -7.02 -31.56 22.93
C GLU A 214 -6.70 -31.28 21.45
N ASN A 215 -6.74 -30.01 21.05
CA ASN A 215 -6.35 -29.60 19.70
C ASN A 215 -4.87 -29.94 19.47
N GLY A 216 -4.55 -30.65 18.39
CA GLY A 216 -3.18 -31.08 18.06
C GLY A 216 -2.73 -32.41 18.70
N SER A 217 -3.57 -33.07 19.51
CA SER A 217 -3.24 -34.41 20.03
C SER A 217 -3.13 -35.45 18.90
N ASN A 218 -2.21 -36.41 19.08
CA ASN A 218 -2.09 -37.61 18.23
C ASN A 218 -3.29 -38.56 18.34
N ASP A 219 -4.21 -38.32 19.27
CA ASP A 219 -5.48 -39.05 19.36
C ASP A 219 -6.44 -38.73 18.20
N TRP A 220 -6.20 -37.62 17.48
CA TRP A 220 -6.89 -37.31 16.24
C TRP A 220 -6.26 -38.09 15.09
N VAL A 221 -7.00 -39.05 14.55
CA VAL A 221 -6.57 -39.88 13.41
C VAL A 221 -7.29 -39.44 12.15
N GLU A 222 -6.57 -39.29 11.04
CA GLU A 222 -7.15 -38.89 9.76
C GLU A 222 -8.16 -39.92 9.25
N PHE A 223 -9.25 -39.42 8.67
CA PHE A 223 -10.36 -40.23 8.19
C PHE A 223 -9.97 -40.92 6.87
N ALA A 224 -10.26 -42.21 6.75
CA ALA A 224 -9.86 -42.98 5.58
C ALA A 224 -10.58 -42.52 4.29
N THR A 225 -9.85 -42.56 3.18
CA THR A 225 -10.36 -42.28 1.84
C THR A 225 -10.65 -43.57 1.05
N ALA A 226 -11.55 -43.49 0.08
CA ALA A 226 -11.86 -44.55 -0.86
C ALA A 226 -10.81 -44.60 -1.98
N SER A 227 -10.37 -45.79 -2.36
CA SER A 227 -9.30 -46.03 -3.34
C SER A 227 -9.64 -45.67 -4.79
N ASN A 228 -10.90 -45.34 -5.08
CA ASN A 228 -11.45 -45.12 -6.42
C ASN A 228 -12.34 -43.87 -6.42
N ALA A 229 -11.80 -42.83 -5.80
CA ALA A 229 -12.45 -41.55 -5.63
C ALA A 229 -12.59 -40.82 -6.98
N SER A 230 -13.76 -40.28 -7.29
CA SER A 230 -13.93 -39.39 -8.44
C SER A 230 -14.89 -38.26 -8.09
N SER A 231 -14.69 -37.67 -6.91
CA SER A 231 -15.28 -36.38 -6.58
C SER A 231 -14.59 -35.26 -7.36
N PRO A 232 -15.35 -34.35 -7.99
CA PRO A 232 -14.80 -33.12 -8.55
C PRO A 232 -14.18 -32.18 -7.49
N LEU A 233 -14.33 -32.48 -6.19
CA LEU A 233 -13.72 -31.75 -5.07
C LEU A 233 -12.43 -32.40 -4.54
N GLY A 234 -11.95 -33.50 -5.15
CA GLY A 234 -10.66 -34.12 -4.81
C GLY A 234 -10.61 -35.06 -3.59
N TYR A 235 -11.75 -35.30 -2.91
CA TYR A 235 -11.82 -36.17 -1.73
C TYR A 235 -13.03 -37.10 -1.76
N ASP A 236 -12.82 -38.42 -1.73
CA ASP A 236 -13.88 -39.39 -1.41
C ASP A 236 -13.53 -40.05 -0.08
N TYR A 237 -13.97 -39.46 1.03
CA TYR A 237 -13.93 -40.16 2.31
C TYR A 237 -14.85 -41.39 2.26
N ILE A 238 -14.43 -42.49 2.87
CA ILE A 238 -15.37 -43.60 3.09
C ILE A 238 -16.53 -43.14 4.00
N SER A 239 -17.64 -43.86 3.99
CA SER A 239 -18.76 -43.47 4.87
C SER A 239 -18.41 -43.65 6.36
N THR A 240 -19.00 -42.83 7.25
CA THR A 240 -18.88 -43.01 8.72
C THR A 240 -19.28 -44.39 9.20
N ARG A 241 -20.23 -45.03 8.50
CA ARG A 241 -20.62 -46.42 8.77
C ARG A 241 -19.45 -47.36 8.49
N GLU A 242 -18.86 -47.27 7.30
CA GLU A 242 -17.74 -48.12 6.90
C GLU A 242 -16.53 -47.93 7.81
N MET A 243 -16.24 -46.68 8.19
CA MET A 243 -15.16 -46.40 9.15
C MET A 243 -15.41 -47.02 10.53
N ASN A 244 -16.65 -46.92 11.05
CA ASN A 244 -17.02 -47.58 12.30
C ASN A 244 -17.00 -49.11 12.19
N GLU A 245 -17.34 -49.68 11.05
CA GLU A 245 -17.21 -51.13 10.82
C GLU A 245 -15.75 -51.58 10.89
N ARG A 246 -14.82 -50.81 10.29
CA ARG A 246 -13.37 -51.06 10.39
C ARG A 246 -12.89 -50.99 11.84
N LEU A 247 -13.26 -49.94 12.58
CA LEU A 247 -12.81 -49.74 13.97
C LEU A 247 -13.38 -50.77 14.95
N LYS A 248 -14.61 -51.25 14.71
CA LYS A 248 -15.23 -52.29 15.54
C LYS A 248 -14.48 -53.61 15.51
N ALA A 249 -13.80 -53.93 14.41
CA ALA A 249 -12.95 -55.12 14.33
C ALA A 249 -11.84 -55.10 15.39
N ASP A 250 -11.37 -53.90 15.76
CA ASP A 250 -10.35 -53.66 16.79
C ASP A 250 -10.96 -53.30 18.17
N GLY A 251 -12.27 -53.45 18.34
CA GLY A 251 -12.98 -53.10 19.58
C GLY A 251 -13.21 -51.60 19.81
N ASN A 252 -12.97 -50.76 18.80
CA ASN A 252 -13.08 -49.31 18.88
C ASN A 252 -14.33 -48.78 18.13
N GLN A 253 -14.71 -47.54 18.41
CA GLN A 253 -15.72 -46.81 17.66
C GLN A 253 -15.40 -45.32 17.64
N ILE A 254 -15.87 -44.60 16.62
CA ILE A 254 -15.74 -43.14 16.56
C ILE A 254 -16.56 -42.52 17.69
N THR A 255 -15.92 -41.67 18.49
CA THR A 255 -16.56 -40.89 19.56
C THR A 255 -16.57 -39.40 19.25
N PHE A 256 -15.58 -38.90 18.52
CA PHE A 256 -15.49 -37.51 18.08
C PHE A 256 -15.05 -37.42 16.62
N MET A 257 -15.50 -36.38 15.94
CA MET A 257 -15.03 -36.02 14.59
C MET A 257 -14.70 -34.53 14.56
N LYS A 258 -13.73 -34.17 13.72
CA LYS A 258 -13.47 -32.78 13.34
C LYS A 258 -13.12 -32.74 11.87
N SER A 259 -13.36 -31.59 11.26
CA SER A 259 -12.80 -31.22 9.97
C SER A 259 -11.88 -30.04 10.21
N VAL A 260 -10.73 -30.04 9.54
CA VAL A 260 -9.83 -28.90 9.46
C VAL A 260 -9.62 -28.56 8.00
N THR A 261 -9.20 -27.33 7.75
CA THR A 261 -8.94 -26.83 6.42
C THR A 261 -7.46 -26.53 6.33
N ASP A 262 -6.76 -27.20 5.42
CA ASP A 262 -5.32 -27.03 5.20
C ASP A 262 -5.07 -26.64 3.75
N LEU A 263 -4.02 -25.85 3.50
CA LEU A 263 -3.58 -25.58 2.13
C LEU A 263 -3.25 -26.88 1.40
N THR A 264 -3.66 -26.97 0.14
CA THR A 264 -3.35 -28.14 -0.70
C THR A 264 -1.84 -28.21 -1.00
N ASP A 265 -1.23 -27.06 -1.27
CA ASP A 265 0.20 -26.82 -1.46
C ASP A 265 0.53 -25.43 -0.91
N ALA A 266 1.67 -25.26 -0.26
CA ALA A 266 2.09 -23.97 0.31
C ALA A 266 2.25 -22.86 -0.76
N ARG A 267 2.45 -23.24 -2.02
CA ARG A 267 2.53 -22.32 -3.16
C ARG A 267 1.17 -21.85 -3.65
N LEU A 268 0.09 -22.56 -3.26
CA LEU A 268 -1.28 -22.28 -3.67
C LEU A 268 -2.04 -21.52 -2.59
N ALA A 269 -1.38 -20.57 -1.92
CA ALA A 269 -1.95 -19.80 -0.82
C ALA A 269 -2.69 -18.53 -1.28
N GLY A 270 -2.69 -18.21 -2.57
CA GLY A 270 -3.31 -17.00 -3.13
C GLY A 270 -2.79 -15.76 -2.42
N TYR A 271 -3.72 -14.93 -1.93
CA TYR A 271 -3.46 -13.77 -1.08
C TYR A 271 -3.65 -14.03 0.43
N SER A 272 -3.91 -15.27 0.84
CA SER A 272 -4.01 -15.59 2.27
C SER A 272 -2.67 -15.52 3.00
N ASP A 273 -2.74 -15.21 4.30
CA ASP A 273 -1.57 -15.05 5.19
C ASP A 273 -0.54 -14.05 4.63
N ALA A 274 -1.01 -13.04 3.89
CA ALA A 274 -0.19 -11.99 3.31
C ALA A 274 -0.55 -10.63 3.91
N ASP A 275 0.47 -9.79 4.07
CA ASP A 275 0.35 -8.42 4.52
C ASP A 275 0.18 -7.49 3.31
N TYR A 276 -0.90 -6.72 3.34
CA TYR A 276 -1.14 -5.64 2.38
C TYR A 276 -0.46 -4.35 2.81
N THR A 277 0.20 -3.64 1.89
CA THR A 277 0.71 -2.28 2.14
C THR A 277 0.35 -1.34 1.00
N LEU A 278 -0.29 -0.22 1.35
CA LEU A 278 -0.52 0.91 0.45
C LEU A 278 0.29 2.13 0.90
N VAL A 279 1.24 2.53 0.05
CA VAL A 279 2.06 3.73 0.22
C VAL A 279 1.50 4.86 -0.64
N VAL A 280 1.34 6.02 -0.02
CA VAL A 280 0.96 7.27 -0.66
C VAL A 280 2.15 8.20 -0.66
N ALA A 281 2.69 8.54 -1.83
CA ALA A 281 3.84 9.42 -1.96
C ALA A 281 3.43 10.76 -2.57
N ALA A 282 3.29 11.78 -1.73
CA ALA A 282 3.04 13.15 -2.16
C ALA A 282 4.34 13.89 -2.47
N GLN A 283 4.33 14.68 -3.55
CA GLN A 283 5.36 15.64 -3.88
C GLN A 283 4.72 17.02 -3.99
N THR A 284 5.24 17.95 -3.22
CA THR A 284 4.88 19.36 -3.31
C THR A 284 6.03 20.12 -3.94
N VAL A 285 5.72 21.11 -4.77
CA VAL A 285 6.72 22.06 -5.28
C VAL A 285 6.17 23.47 -5.14
N GLN A 286 7.06 24.43 -4.99
CA GLN A 286 6.65 25.82 -4.94
C GLN A 286 5.92 26.21 -6.24
N ALA A 287 4.85 27.00 -6.12
CA ALA A 287 3.99 27.40 -7.24
C ALA A 287 4.65 28.47 -8.14
N THR A 288 5.82 28.16 -8.69
CA THR A 288 6.61 29.00 -9.61
C THR A 288 6.96 28.22 -10.86
N ASP A 289 7.09 28.89 -12.01
CA ASP A 289 7.42 28.25 -13.28
C ASP A 289 8.73 27.44 -13.20
N GLN A 290 9.80 28.00 -12.62
CA GLN A 290 11.09 27.33 -12.53
C GLN A 290 11.01 26.05 -11.68
N ALA A 291 10.40 26.12 -10.49
CA ALA A 291 10.29 24.95 -9.62
C ALA A 291 9.45 23.84 -10.26
N VAL A 292 8.30 24.19 -10.84
CA VAL A 292 7.42 23.24 -11.53
C VAL A 292 8.13 22.60 -12.73
N ASN A 293 8.75 23.40 -13.60
CA ASN A 293 9.46 22.88 -14.76
C ASN A 293 10.67 22.00 -14.37
N THR A 294 11.39 22.36 -13.32
CA THR A 294 12.54 21.57 -12.85
C THR A 294 12.12 20.21 -12.31
N VAL A 295 11.07 20.16 -11.49
CA VAL A 295 10.70 18.94 -10.75
C VAL A 295 9.66 18.11 -11.48
N PHE A 296 8.64 18.73 -12.09
CA PHE A 296 7.57 18.03 -12.80
C PHE A 296 7.84 17.92 -14.29
N GLY A 297 8.51 18.92 -14.88
CA GLY A 297 8.92 18.91 -16.28
C GLY A 297 10.30 18.30 -16.55
N GLU A 298 10.99 17.79 -15.51
CA GLU A 298 12.36 17.24 -15.60
C GLU A 298 13.36 18.20 -16.27
N GLY A 299 13.19 19.51 -16.03
CA GLY A 299 13.98 20.58 -16.63
C GLY A 299 13.40 21.13 -17.95
N GLY A 300 12.35 20.51 -18.48
CA GLY A 300 11.54 21.00 -19.59
C GLY A 300 10.29 21.78 -19.13
N VAL A 301 9.55 22.34 -20.10
CA VAL A 301 8.26 22.99 -19.82
C VAL A 301 7.22 21.94 -19.45
N PHE A 302 6.63 22.04 -18.26
CA PHE A 302 5.54 21.19 -17.82
C PHE A 302 4.19 21.81 -18.21
N ASP A 303 3.49 21.21 -19.17
CA ASP A 303 2.18 21.71 -19.65
C ASP A 303 1.03 21.27 -18.73
N PHE A 304 0.98 21.83 -17.53
CA PHE A 304 -0.08 21.57 -16.55
C PHE A 304 -1.47 22.00 -17.06
N LYS A 305 -1.55 22.91 -18.04
CA LYS A 305 -2.83 23.34 -18.62
C LYS A 305 -3.45 22.26 -19.49
N GLN A 306 -2.63 21.48 -20.19
CA GLN A 306 -3.11 20.31 -20.93
C GLN A 306 -3.73 19.26 -19.99
N LEU A 307 -3.25 19.18 -18.75
CA LEU A 307 -3.83 18.33 -17.70
C LEU A 307 -5.10 18.93 -17.08
N GLY A 308 -5.51 20.14 -17.47
CA GLY A 308 -6.67 20.83 -16.88
C GLY A 308 -6.38 21.46 -15.51
N CYS A 309 -5.12 21.54 -15.08
CA CYS A 309 -4.77 22.26 -13.85
C CYS A 309 -4.94 23.77 -14.01
N GLU A 310 -5.53 24.43 -13.01
CA GLU A 310 -5.81 25.87 -12.99
C GLU A 310 -4.70 26.66 -12.28
N TRP A 311 -3.47 26.17 -12.32
CA TRP A 311 -2.39 26.76 -11.54
C TRP A 311 -2.06 28.17 -12.01
N LYS A 312 -2.09 29.11 -11.06
CA LYS A 312 -1.58 30.46 -11.22
C LYS A 312 -0.20 30.52 -10.59
N LEU A 313 0.81 30.17 -11.38
CA LEU A 313 2.20 30.22 -10.94
C LEU A 313 2.66 31.68 -10.83
N ILE A 314 3.41 31.98 -9.78
CA ILE A 314 4.02 33.30 -9.56
C ILE A 314 5.45 33.31 -10.07
N SER A 315 5.93 34.47 -10.49
CA SER A 315 7.32 34.62 -10.89
C SER A 315 8.23 34.52 -9.66
N GLU A 316 9.44 34.02 -9.87
CA GLU A 316 10.46 33.83 -8.84
C GLU A 316 10.84 35.17 -8.18
N SER A 317 10.73 36.26 -8.94
CA SER A 317 10.95 37.62 -8.47
C SER A 317 9.86 38.14 -7.52
N GLU A 318 8.68 37.54 -7.50
CA GLU A 318 7.58 37.88 -6.60
C GLU A 318 7.65 37.13 -5.27
N VAL A 319 8.31 35.96 -5.26
CA VAL A 319 8.59 35.16 -4.06
C VAL A 319 9.68 35.81 -3.20
N GLN A 320 10.67 36.43 -3.82
CA GLN A 320 11.84 37.03 -3.16
C GLN A 320 11.57 38.43 -2.58
N LYS A 321 10.34 38.94 -2.70
CA LYS A 321 9.91 40.25 -2.16
C LYS A 321 9.22 40.08 -0.82
#